data_AF-A0A8K0KD17-F1
#
_entry.id   AF-A0A8K0KD17-F1
#
_cell.length_a   1.000
_cell.length_b   1.000
_cell.length_c   1.000
_cell.angle_alpha   90.00
_cell.angle_beta   90.00
_cell.angle_gamma   90.00
#
_symmetry.space_group_name_H-M   'P 1'
#
loop_
_entity.id
_entity.type
_entity.pdbx_description
1 polymer ?
#
loop_
_entity_poly.entity_id
_entity_poly.type
_entity_poly.pdbx_seq_one_letter_code
_entity_poly.pdbx_strand_id
1 'polypeptide(L)'
;MLSGSRPPRIYGAPKIHKDEVPLRPIVSTIGSPTYGLAKLLQNALQPYVGDTPSHVKNSSHFIEILTKTRLKNTDILASFDVKSLFTCVPIEDSLKIVEKLTERRLPKDYSHLIEFCLRTSYFLWNGHFYEQ
;
A
#
# COMPACT_ATOMS: atom_id res chain seq x y z
N MET A 1 7.23 -5.21 30.17
CA MET A 1 7.32 -6.58 29.63
C MET A 1 7.44 -6.48 28.12
N LEU A 2 8.54 -6.95 27.53
CA LEU A 2 8.65 -7.09 26.08
C LEU A 2 7.76 -8.27 25.67
N SER A 3 6.56 -7.99 25.17
CA SER A 3 5.78 -9.04 24.50
C SER A 3 6.55 -9.45 23.24
N GLY A 4 6.98 -10.71 23.15
CA GLY A 4 7.64 -11.23 21.96
C GLY A 4 6.82 -10.97 20.68
N SER A 5 7.51 -10.82 19.55
CA SER A 5 6.87 -10.66 18.24
C SER A 5 5.94 -11.83 17.95
N ARG A 6 4.81 -11.57 17.32
CA ARG A 6 3.82 -12.59 16.94
C ARG A 6 3.86 -12.80 15.42
N PRO A 7 3.69 -14.01 14.91
CA PRO A 7 3.57 -14.20 13.47
C PRO A 7 2.32 -13.46 12.94
N PRO A 8 2.38 -12.87 11.74
CA PRO A 8 1.21 -12.29 11.09
C PRO A 8 0.09 -13.32 10.94
N ARG A 9 -1.16 -12.86 10.93
CA ARG A 9 -2.35 -13.72 10.84
C ARG A 9 -3.22 -13.30 9.67
N ILE A 10 -3.78 -14.28 8.96
CA ILE A 10 -4.75 -14.02 7.90
C ILE A 10 -6.18 -14.10 8.44
N TYR A 11 -7.05 -13.21 7.95
CA TYR A 11 -8.49 -13.26 8.19
C TYR A 11 -9.25 -12.79 6.93
N GLY A 12 -10.52 -13.19 6.82
CA GLY A 12 -11.38 -12.79 5.70
C GLY A 12 -12.37 -11.70 6.11
N ALA A 13 -12.37 -10.57 5.38
CA ALA A 13 -13.41 -9.55 5.51
C ALA A 13 -14.49 -9.74 4.42
N PRO A 14 -15.78 -9.89 4.76
CA PRO A 14 -16.83 -10.15 3.78
C PRO A 14 -17.05 -8.95 2.84
N LYS A 15 -17.13 -9.21 1.53
CA LYS A 15 -17.51 -8.21 0.53
C LYS A 15 -19.05 -8.19 0.38
N ILE A 16 -19.75 -7.58 1.34
CA ILE A 16 -21.23 -7.55 1.44
C ILE A 16 -21.96 -6.91 0.24
N HIS A 17 -21.24 -6.24 -0.64
CA HIS A 17 -21.77 -5.58 -1.84
C HIS A 17 -21.63 -6.44 -3.12
N LYS A 18 -21.20 -7.70 -3.00
CA LYS A 18 -21.05 -8.64 -4.12
C LYS A 18 -21.89 -9.88 -3.88
N ASP A 19 -22.40 -10.46 -4.97
CA ASP A 19 -23.06 -11.76 -4.95
C ASP A 19 -22.13 -12.81 -4.34
N GLU A 20 -22.72 -13.79 -3.64
CA GLU A 20 -22.02 -14.84 -2.88
C GLU A 20 -21.16 -14.34 -1.70
N VAL A 21 -21.10 -13.03 -1.46
CA VAL A 21 -20.38 -12.40 -0.34
C VAL A 21 -18.95 -12.94 -0.15
N PRO A 22 -18.10 -12.92 -1.20
CA PRO A 22 -16.75 -13.48 -1.13
C PRO A 22 -15.90 -12.77 -0.06
N LEU A 23 -15.00 -13.52 0.56
CA LEU A 23 -14.05 -12.97 1.53
C LEU A 23 -12.92 -12.20 0.84
N ARG A 24 -12.52 -11.06 1.42
CA ARG A 24 -11.26 -10.38 1.14
C ARG A 24 -10.22 -10.88 2.15
N PRO A 25 -9.22 -11.66 1.74
CA PRO A 25 -8.14 -12.04 2.64
C PRO A 25 -7.33 -10.80 3.02
N ILE A 26 -7.03 -10.67 4.31
CA ILE A 26 -6.21 -9.60 4.89
C ILE A 26 -5.21 -10.24 5.84
N VAL A 27 -3.92 -9.91 5.65
CA VAL A 27 -2.85 -10.28 6.58
C VAL A 27 -2.66 -9.15 7.60
N SER A 28 -2.91 -9.44 8.87
CA SER A 28 -2.57 -8.53 9.96
C SER A 28 -1.11 -8.71 10.34
N THR A 29 -0.31 -7.66 10.15
CA THR A 29 1.10 -7.60 10.54
C THR A 29 1.30 -6.94 11.91
N ILE A 30 0.23 -6.64 12.65
CA ILE A 30 0.34 -5.98 13.97
C ILE A 30 1.10 -6.88 14.94
N GLY A 31 2.20 -6.34 15.48
CA GLY A 31 3.08 -7.08 16.39
C GLY A 31 3.99 -8.10 15.70
N SER A 32 4.07 -8.10 14.37
CA SER A 32 5.04 -8.90 13.62
C SER A 32 6.48 -8.40 13.83
N PRO A 33 7.49 -9.23 13.53
CA PRO A 33 8.89 -8.81 13.55
C PRO A 33 9.16 -7.56 12.70
N THR A 34 8.46 -7.40 11.58
CA THR A 34 8.64 -6.29 10.64
C THR A 34 7.76 -5.07 10.96
N TYR A 35 6.82 -5.16 11.91
CA TYR A 35 5.87 -4.08 12.21
C TYR A 35 6.53 -2.77 12.60
N GLY A 36 7.54 -2.83 13.48
CA GLY A 36 8.28 -1.65 13.92
C GLY A 36 9.07 -1.00 12.79
N LEU A 37 9.71 -1.82 11.95
CA LEU A 37 10.45 -1.37 10.77
C LEU A 37 9.50 -0.70 9.76
N ALA A 38 8.39 -1.35 9.43
CA ALA A 38 7.40 -0.81 8.50
C ALA A 38 6.86 0.54 8.98
N LYS A 39 6.60 0.70 10.28
CA LYS A 39 6.17 1.97 10.87
C LYS A 39 7.24 3.06 10.77
N LEU A 40 8.51 2.72 10.99
CA LEU A 40 9.63 3.65 10.83
C LEU A 40 9.75 4.11 9.38
N LEU A 41 9.71 3.18 8.42
CA LEU A 41 9.78 3.49 6.99
C LEU A 41 8.58 4.32 6.54
N GLN A 42 7.37 4.00 7.02
CA GLN A 42 6.17 4.79 6.75
C GLN A 42 6.36 6.24 7.19
N ASN A 43 6.84 6.47 8.42
CA ASN A 43 7.06 7.82 8.94
C ASN A 43 8.08 8.59 8.11
N ALA A 44 9.15 7.93 7.65
CA ALA A 44 10.15 8.54 6.80
C ALA A 44 9.65 8.88 5.40
N LEU A 45 8.72 8.07 4.85
CA LEU A 45 8.13 8.30 3.53
C LEU A 45 6.98 9.32 3.57
N GLN A 46 6.34 9.51 4.72
CA GLN A 46 5.16 10.36 4.89
C GLN A 46 5.29 11.79 4.31
N PRO A 47 6.44 12.50 4.44
CA PRO A 47 6.60 13.84 3.88
C PRO A 47 6.54 13.90 2.35
N TYR A 48 6.77 12.78 1.67
CA TYR A 48 6.78 12.68 0.21
C TYR A 48 5.45 12.17 -0.34
N VAL A 49 4.55 11.70 0.53
CA VAL A 49 3.24 11.21 0.10
C VAL A 49 2.37 12.37 -0.35
N GLY A 50 1.85 12.25 -1.56
CA GLY A 50 0.93 13.22 -2.15
C GLY A 50 1.60 14.37 -2.91
N ASP A 51 2.94 14.38 -2.98
CA ASP A 51 3.70 15.27 -3.84
C ASP A 51 3.75 14.75 -5.29
N THR A 52 2.57 14.57 -5.89
CA THR A 52 2.43 14.16 -7.29
C THR A 52 1.29 14.92 -7.96
N PRO A 53 1.37 15.22 -9.27
CA PRO A 53 0.31 15.94 -9.99
C PRO A 53 -1.06 15.25 -9.99
N SER A 54 -1.09 13.93 -9.79
CA SER A 54 -2.30 13.11 -9.77
C SER A 54 -2.79 12.79 -8.35
N HIS A 55 -2.23 13.43 -7.32
CA HIS A 55 -2.62 13.14 -5.95
C HIS A 55 -4.05 13.61 -5.65
N VAL A 56 -4.88 12.66 -5.20
CA VAL A 56 -6.21 12.91 -4.66
C VAL A 56 -6.21 12.55 -3.18
N LYS A 57 -6.61 13.50 -2.34
CA LYS A 57 -6.55 13.35 -0.88
C LYS A 57 -7.75 12.57 -0.34
N ASN A 58 -8.94 12.89 -0.85
CA ASN A 58 -10.23 12.33 -0.45
C ASN A 58 -11.29 12.68 -1.50
N SER A 59 -12.52 12.22 -1.28
CA SER A 59 -13.66 12.47 -2.17
C SER A 59 -13.97 13.95 -2.37
N SER A 60 -13.86 14.77 -1.32
CA SER A 60 -14.08 16.22 -1.43
C SER A 60 -13.04 16.90 -2.33
N HIS A 61 -11.76 16.55 -2.17
CA HIS A 61 -10.68 17.05 -3.05
C HIS A 61 -10.90 16.59 -4.50
N PHE A 62 -11.38 15.36 -4.71
CA PHE A 62 -11.70 14.88 -6.05
C PHE A 62 -12.81 15.70 -6.73
N ILE A 63 -13.90 16.00 -6.00
CA ILE A 63 -14.99 16.84 -6.52
C ILE A 63 -14.49 18.24 -6.88
N GLU A 64 -13.60 18.80 -6.05
CA GLU A 64 -12.99 20.10 -6.32
C GLU A 64 -12.16 20.09 -7.62
N ILE A 65 -11.34 19.06 -7.85
CA ILE A 65 -10.58 18.88 -9.09
C ILE A 65 -11.52 18.81 -10.29
N LEU A 66 -12.58 17.99 -10.21
CA LEU A 66 -13.54 17.84 -11.31
C LEU A 66 -14.27 19.15 -11.62
N THR A 67 -14.70 19.88 -10.59
CA THR A 67 -15.43 21.16 -10.75
C THR A 67 -14.57 22.24 -11.42
N LYS A 68 -13.25 22.21 -11.19
CA LYS A 68 -12.29 23.14 -11.81
C LYS A 68 -11.81 22.69 -13.20
N THR A 69 -12.08 21.45 -13.60
CA THR A 69 -11.64 20.90 -14.88
C THR A 69 -12.52 21.41 -16.02
N ARG A 70 -11.91 22.04 -17.04
CA ARG A 70 -12.63 22.49 -18.24
C ARG A 70 -12.60 21.38 -19.29
N LEU A 71 -13.79 20.90 -19.67
CA LEU A 71 -13.96 19.88 -20.70
C LEU A 71 -14.28 20.51 -22.06
N LYS A 72 -13.72 19.94 -23.11
CA LYS A 72 -14.09 20.20 -24.50
C LYS A 72 -15.07 19.12 -24.97
N ASN A 73 -15.84 19.43 -26.02
CA ASN A 73 -16.75 18.46 -26.64
C ASN A 73 -16.05 17.24 -27.25
N THR A 74 -14.73 17.29 -27.41
CA THR A 74 -13.88 16.21 -27.91
C THR A 74 -13.29 15.34 -26.81
N ASP A 75 -13.42 15.73 -25.55
CA ASP A 75 -12.81 15.01 -24.44
C ASP A 75 -13.63 13.77 -24.09
N ILE A 76 -12.94 12.70 -23.68
CA ILE A 76 -13.54 11.41 -23.33
C ILE A 76 -13.20 11.09 -21.88
N LEU A 77 -14.19 10.66 -21.12
CA LEU A 77 -13.99 10.08 -19.80
C LEU A 77 -13.67 8.60 -19.92
N ALA A 78 -12.48 8.20 -19.48
CA ALA A 78 -12.09 6.80 -19.34
C ALA A 78 -12.00 6.44 -17.85
N SER A 79 -12.51 5.27 -17.48
CA SER A 79 -12.43 4.72 -16.12
C SER A 79 -11.77 3.35 -16.15
N PHE A 80 -10.79 3.14 -15.28
CA PHE A 80 -10.04 1.91 -15.14
C PHE A 80 -10.18 1.38 -13.72
N ASP A 81 -10.44 0.07 -13.59
CA ASP A 81 -10.45 -0.63 -12.30
C ASP A 81 -9.15 -1.43 -12.13
N VAL A 82 -8.34 -1.03 -11.15
CA VAL A 82 -7.09 -1.72 -10.83
C VAL A 82 -7.38 -2.89 -9.90
N LYS A 83 -7.10 -4.11 -10.38
CA LYS A 83 -7.21 -5.32 -9.55
C LYS A 83 -5.94 -5.54 -8.74
N SER A 84 -6.08 -6.12 -7.55
CA SER A 84 -4.97 -6.68 -6.77
C SER A 84 -3.88 -5.67 -6.36
N LEU A 85 -4.27 -4.43 -6.04
CA LEU A 85 -3.33 -3.33 -5.72
C LEU A 85 -2.29 -3.66 -4.64
N PHE A 86 -2.63 -4.49 -3.64
CA PHE A 86 -1.71 -4.84 -2.55
C PHE A 86 -0.82 -6.05 -2.86
N THR A 87 -1.27 -6.97 -3.70
CA THR A 87 -0.56 -8.24 -3.99
C THR A 87 0.27 -8.18 -5.26
N CYS A 88 0.05 -7.18 -6.11
CA CYS A 88 0.72 -7.05 -7.40
C CYS A 88 1.52 -5.74 -7.50
N VAL A 89 2.11 -5.29 -6.38
CA VAL A 89 2.97 -4.11 -6.37
C VAL A 89 4.30 -4.42 -7.08
N PRO A 90 4.68 -3.69 -8.13
CA PRO A 90 5.99 -3.89 -8.78
C PRO A 90 7.09 -3.33 -7.87
N ILE A 91 7.76 -4.22 -7.13
CA ILE A 91 8.74 -3.85 -6.09
C ILE A 91 9.87 -3.00 -6.66
N GLU A 92 10.50 -3.44 -7.76
CA GLU A 92 11.64 -2.73 -8.37
C GLU A 92 11.29 -1.31 -8.82
N ASP A 93 10.12 -1.14 -9.43
CA ASP A 93 9.68 0.18 -9.89
C ASP A 93 9.26 1.07 -8.72
N SER A 94 8.68 0.48 -7.67
CA SER A 94 8.36 1.19 -6.43
C SER A 94 9.62 1.75 -5.76
N LEU A 95 10.71 0.98 -5.72
CA LEU A 95 11.99 1.42 -5.17
C LEU A 95 12.56 2.60 -5.98
N LYS A 96 12.55 2.53 -7.32
CA LYS A 96 12.97 3.64 -8.19
C LYS A 96 12.12 4.90 -7.97
N ILE A 97 10.81 4.74 -7.79
CA ILE A 97 9.91 5.86 -7.49
C ILE A 97 10.26 6.49 -6.14
N VAL A 98 10.50 5.70 -5.10
CA VAL A 98 10.92 6.20 -3.79
C VAL A 98 12.25 6.96 -3.89
N GLU A 99 13.24 6.43 -4.59
CA GLU A 99 14.52 7.13 -4.80
C GLU A 99 14.35 8.48 -5.50
N LYS A 100 13.47 8.53 -6.50
CA LYS A 100 13.16 9.75 -7.24
C LYS A 100 12.42 10.78 -6.37
N LEU A 101 11.36 10.36 -5.67
CA LEU A 101 10.53 11.23 -4.82
C LEU A 101 11.33 11.80 -3.65
N THR A 102 12.24 10.99 -3.09
CA THR A 102 13.04 11.41 -1.93
C THR A 102 14.26 12.23 -2.33
N GLU A 103 14.56 12.36 -3.63
CA GLU A 103 15.79 12.98 -4.14
C GLU A 103 17.05 12.44 -3.45
N ARG A 104 17.06 11.16 -3.08
CA ARG A 104 18.13 10.52 -2.29
C ARG A 104 18.42 11.18 -0.94
N ARG A 105 17.44 11.88 -0.35
CA ARG A 105 17.52 12.43 1.01
C ARG A 105 17.38 11.35 2.09
N LEU A 106 16.79 10.19 1.76
CA LEU A 106 16.79 9.03 2.65
C LEU A 106 18.14 8.30 2.60
N PRO A 107 18.59 7.71 3.73
CA PRO A 107 19.78 6.87 3.74
C PRO A 107 19.67 5.73 2.72
N LYS A 108 20.79 5.36 2.06
CA LYS A 108 20.81 4.32 1.03
C LYS A 108 20.23 2.98 1.52
N ASP A 109 20.40 2.66 2.79
CA ASP A 109 19.89 1.43 3.39
C ASP A 109 18.36 1.35 3.43
N TYR A 110 17.66 2.50 3.34
CA TYR A 110 16.19 2.50 3.33
C TYR A 110 15.63 1.74 2.13
N SER A 111 16.28 1.79 0.96
CA SER A 111 15.84 1.00 -0.20
C SER A 111 15.84 -0.50 0.12
N HIS A 112 16.91 -1.01 0.74
CA HIS A 112 17.01 -2.41 1.16
C HIS A 112 15.97 -2.76 2.25
N LEU A 113 15.73 -1.85 3.20
CA LEU A 113 14.75 -2.07 4.26
C LEU A 113 13.31 -2.06 3.74
N ILE A 114 13.00 -1.19 2.78
CA ILE A 114 11.71 -1.15 2.08
C ILE A 114 11.52 -2.44 1.29
N GLU A 115 12.53 -2.82 0.51
CA GLU A 115 12.50 -4.08 -0.24
C GLU A 115 12.26 -5.28 0.68
N PHE A 116 13.00 -5.35 1.80
CA PHE A 116 12.82 -6.39 2.80
C PHE A 116 11.39 -6.44 3.34
N CYS A 117 10.79 -5.30 3.69
CA CYS A 117 9.40 -5.23 4.13
C CYS A 117 8.40 -5.66 3.04
N LEU A 118 8.66 -5.34 1.76
CA LEU A 118 7.78 -5.67 0.64
C LEU A 118 7.87 -7.14 0.23
N ARG A 119 9.06 -7.75 0.33
CA ARG A 119 9.28 -9.17 0.02
C ARG A 119 8.93 -10.11 1.17
N THR A 120 9.00 -9.63 2.42
CA THR A 120 8.73 -10.45 3.61
C THR A 120 7.24 -10.39 3.99
N SER A 121 6.37 -10.82 3.08
CA SER A 121 4.94 -10.97 3.37
C SER A 121 4.60 -12.44 3.62
N TYR A 122 4.39 -12.79 4.88
CA TYR A 122 4.04 -14.15 5.30
C TYR A 122 2.94 -14.13 6.36
N PHE A 123 2.27 -15.26 6.58
CA PHE A 123 1.28 -15.41 7.63
C PHE A 123 1.19 -16.84 8.15
N LEU A 124 0.73 -16.98 9.40
CA LEU A 124 0.42 -18.26 10.02
C LEU A 124 -1.07 -18.60 9.82
N TRP A 125 -1.35 -19.78 9.28
CA TRP A 125 -2.69 -20.32 9.14
C TRP A 125 -2.70 -21.81 9.49
N ASN A 126 -3.59 -22.23 10.40
CA ASN A 126 -3.70 -23.62 10.87
C ASN A 126 -2.36 -24.28 11.25
N GLY A 127 -1.46 -23.52 11.89
CA GLY A 127 -0.14 -24.02 12.32
C GLY A 127 0.94 -24.05 11.22
N HIS A 128 0.60 -23.68 9.99
CA HIS A 128 1.53 -23.63 8.86
C HIS A 128 1.79 -22.19 8.42
N PHE A 129 3.04 -21.94 8.01
CA PHE A 129 3.45 -20.65 7.44
C PHE A 129 3.22 -20.65 5.93
N TYR A 130 2.71 -19.53 5.43
CA TYR A 130 2.47 -19.28 4.02
C TYR A 130 3.06 -17.92 3.64
N GLU A 131 3.48 -17.79 2.39
CA GLU A 131 3.91 -16.54 1.76
C GLU A 131 2.76 -15.97 0.92
N GLN A 132 2.63 -14.64 0.88
CA GLN A 132 1.58 -13.93 0.14
C GLN A 132 2.02 -13.58 -1.28
#